data_AF-A0A1M6UNL4-F1
#
_entry.id   AF-A0A1M6UNL4-F1
#
_cell.length_a   1.000
_cell.length_b   1.000
_cell.length_c   1.000
_cell.angle_alpha   90.00
_cell.angle_beta   90.00
_cell.angle_gamma   90.00
#
_symmetry.space_group_name_H-M   'P 1'
#
loop_
_entity.id
_entity.type
_entity.pdbx_description
1 polymer ?
#
loop_
_entity_poly.entity_id
_entity_poly.type
_entity_poly.pdbx_seq_one_letter_code
_entity_poly.pdbx_strand_id
1 'polypeptide(L)'
;MKSKSFLLMTVSFAILMLSCGSSLEKDAKKFAELQCETMQDALNGGLGAINTSREELMDELEAKYRNSNELTKFKQQVDKEYKENCKTALK
;
A
#
# COMPACT_ATOMS: atom_id res chain seq x y z
N MET A 1 -52.69 -3.67 9.02
CA MET A 1 -51.55 -4.23 9.78
C MET A 1 -50.62 -4.97 8.82
N LYS A 2 -49.30 -4.82 9.03
CA LYS A 2 -48.20 -5.64 8.47
C LYS A 2 -47.86 -5.46 6.98
N SER A 3 -47.04 -4.45 6.70
CA SER A 3 -45.95 -4.60 5.74
C SER A 3 -44.73 -3.87 6.30
N LYS A 4 -44.03 -4.53 7.23
CA LYS A 4 -42.82 -4.04 7.90
C LYS A 4 -41.81 -5.18 8.01
N SER A 5 -41.44 -5.79 6.89
CA SER A 5 -40.39 -6.82 6.89
C SER A 5 -39.40 -6.72 5.76
N PHE A 6 -39.56 -5.76 4.82
CA PHE A 6 -38.69 -5.69 3.64
C PHE A 6 -37.53 -4.68 3.74
N LEU A 7 -37.36 -4.01 4.88
CA LEU A 7 -36.36 -2.94 5.05
C LEU A 7 -35.17 -3.29 5.94
N LEU A 8 -35.02 -4.55 6.37
CA LEU A 8 -33.96 -4.94 7.33
C LEU A 8 -32.83 -5.78 6.73
N MET A 9 -32.85 -6.12 5.43
CA MET A 9 -31.89 -7.06 4.84
C MET A 9 -30.76 -6.42 4.02
N THR A 10 -30.68 -5.08 3.97
CA THR A 10 -29.65 -4.37 3.18
C THR A 10 -28.59 -3.66 4.01
N VAL A 11 -28.66 -3.69 5.34
CA VAL A 11 -27.73 -2.96 6.23
C VAL A 11 -26.58 -3.84 6.75
N SER A 12 -26.47 -5.10 6.31
CA SER A 12 -25.41 -6.01 6.79
C SER A 12 -24.18 -6.09 5.87
N PHE A 13 -24.23 -5.51 4.67
CA PHE A 13 -23.10 -5.59 3.71
C PHE A 13 -22.17 -4.35 3.73
N ALA A 14 -22.58 -3.27 4.38
CA ALA A 14 -21.76 -2.05 4.49
C ALA A 14 -20.66 -2.14 5.57
N ILE A 15 -20.75 -3.11 6.50
CA ILE A 15 -19.78 -3.28 7.60
C ILE A 15 -18.51 -4.01 7.13
N LEU A 16 -18.55 -4.74 6.01
CA LEU A 16 -17.35 -5.38 5.45
C LEU A 16 -16.42 -4.40 4.72
N MET A 17 -16.94 -3.26 4.25
CA MET A 17 -16.15 -2.21 3.56
C MET A 17 -15.43 -1.26 4.52
N LEU A 18 -15.66 -1.41 5.84
CA LEU A 18 -14.99 -0.66 6.91
C LEU A 18 -13.93 -1.50 7.63
N SER A 19 -13.44 -2.57 6.98
CA SER A 19 -12.16 -3.18 7.34
C SER A 19 -11.02 -2.25 6.91
N CYS A 20 -10.93 -1.13 7.63
CA CYS A 20 -9.72 -0.39 7.98
C CYS A 20 -8.49 -0.83 7.19
N GLY A 21 -8.06 -0.01 6.22
CA GLY A 21 -6.96 -0.26 5.28
C GLY A 21 -5.93 -1.21 5.86
N SER A 22 -5.93 -2.42 5.31
CA SER A 22 -5.16 -3.55 5.81
C SER A 22 -3.71 -3.12 6.05
N SER A 23 -3.07 -3.58 7.13
CA SER A 23 -1.65 -3.26 7.40
C SER A 23 -0.81 -3.44 6.13
N LEU A 24 -1.14 -4.47 5.35
CA LEU A 24 -0.57 -4.73 4.02
C LEU A 24 -0.71 -3.58 3.03
N GLU A 25 -1.90 -2.97 2.90
CA GLU A 25 -2.12 -1.82 2.03
C GLU A 25 -1.28 -0.61 2.41
N LYS A 26 -1.23 -0.29 3.70
CA LYS A 26 -0.42 0.82 4.21
C LYS A 26 1.07 0.56 4.01
N ASP A 27 1.51 -0.65 4.30
CA ASP A 27 2.90 -1.06 4.16
C ASP A 27 3.31 -1.10 2.69
N ALA A 28 2.43 -1.57 1.80
CA ALA A 28 2.66 -1.59 0.35
C ALA A 28 2.73 -0.17 -0.23
N LYS A 29 1.84 0.72 0.20
CA LYS A 29 1.88 2.13 -0.17
C LYS A 29 3.19 2.77 0.27
N LYS A 30 3.60 2.54 1.52
CA LYS A 30 4.85 3.10 2.04
C LYS A 30 6.07 2.55 1.29
N PHE A 31 6.11 1.25 1.01
CA PHE A 31 7.19 0.66 0.21
C PHE A 31 7.23 1.24 -1.22
N ALA A 32 6.07 1.47 -1.85
CA ALA A 32 6.00 2.10 -3.16
C ALA A 32 6.49 3.56 -3.14
N GLU A 33 6.10 4.35 -2.13
CA GLU A 33 6.57 5.73 -1.94
C GLU A 33 8.09 5.81 -1.80
N LEU A 34 8.68 4.94 -0.97
CA LEU A 34 10.14 4.90 -0.77
C LEU A 34 10.87 4.56 -2.09
N GLN A 35 10.31 3.68 -2.93
CA GLN A 35 10.90 3.34 -4.23
C GLN A 35 10.84 4.53 -5.18
N CYS A 36 9.76 5.30 -5.15
CA CYS A 36 9.63 6.53 -5.93
C CYS A 36 10.66 7.58 -5.54
N GLU A 37 10.79 7.84 -4.24
CA GLU A 37 11.78 8.80 -3.73
C GLU A 37 13.19 8.38 -4.12
N THR A 38 13.53 7.09 -3.99
CA THR A 38 14.85 6.55 -4.35
C THR A 38 15.13 6.72 -5.84
N MET A 39 14.14 6.45 -6.71
CA MET A 39 14.30 6.62 -8.15
C MET A 39 14.37 8.10 -8.54
N GLN A 40 13.61 8.97 -7.88
CA GLN A 40 13.66 10.41 -8.10
C GLN A 40 15.00 11.00 -7.68
N ASP A 41 15.53 10.59 -6.53
CA ASP A 41 16.86 10.99 -6.07
C ASP A 41 17.95 10.56 -7.06
N ALA A 42 17.87 9.32 -7.57
CA ALA A 42 18.79 8.84 -8.60
C ALA A 42 18.70 9.65 -9.91
N LEU A 43 17.50 10.01 -10.36
CA LEU A 43 17.27 10.82 -11.56
C LEU A 43 17.76 12.27 -11.39
N ASN A 44 17.63 12.84 -10.19
CA ASN A 44 18.11 14.18 -9.86
C ASN A 44 19.64 14.25 -9.66
N GLY A 45 20.37 13.16 -9.95
CA GLY A 45 21.82 13.09 -9.79
C GLY A 45 22.29 12.91 -8.34
N GLY A 46 21.36 12.55 -7.44
CA GLY A 46 21.63 12.22 -6.05
C GLY A 46 22.36 10.90 -5.92
N LEU A 47 23.67 10.89 -6.20
CA LEU A 47 24.55 9.72 -6.06
C LEU A 47 25.02 9.47 -4.62
N GLY A 48 24.47 10.12 -3.58
CA GLY A 48 25.17 10.16 -2.29
C GLY A 48 24.36 10.30 -1.01
N ALA A 49 23.04 10.42 -1.06
CA ALA A 49 22.22 10.43 0.16
C ALA A 49 21.27 9.25 0.15
N ILE A 50 21.82 8.03 0.05
CA ILE A 50 21.10 6.84 0.46
C ILE A 50 20.80 7.05 1.95
N ASN A 51 19.56 7.45 2.23
CA ASN A 51 19.10 7.60 3.59
C ASN A 51 19.04 6.19 4.19
N THR A 52 19.98 5.84 5.04
CA THR A 52 20.07 4.50 5.66
C THR A 52 18.75 4.11 6.31
N SER A 53 18.04 5.06 6.92
CA SER A 53 16.71 4.78 7.49
C SER A 53 15.64 4.43 6.45
N ARG A 54 15.77 4.92 5.21
CA ARG A 54 14.91 4.55 4.08
C ARG A 54 15.19 3.13 3.61
N GLU A 55 16.46 2.77 3.46
CA GLU A 55 16.88 1.40 3.10
C GLU A 55 16.48 0.40 4.18
N GLU A 56 16.78 0.69 5.45
CA GLU A 56 16.39 -0.16 6.57
C GLU A 56 14.87 -0.40 6.61
N LEU A 57 14.08 0.64 6.33
CA LEU A 57 12.63 0.50 6.29
C LEU A 57 12.13 -0.29 5.08
N MET A 58 12.78 -0.14 3.90
CA MET A 58 12.49 -1.02 2.76
C MET A 58 12.81 -2.47 3.09
N ASP A 59 13.98 -2.73 3.67
CA ASP A 59 14.43 -4.07 4.04
C ASP A 59 13.52 -4.69 5.09
N GLU A 60 13.07 -3.91 6.09
CA GLU A 60 12.11 -4.35 7.10
C GLU A 60 10.78 -4.77 6.46
N LEU A 61 10.24 -3.93 5.58
CA LEU A 61 8.99 -4.20 4.89
C LEU A 61 9.12 -5.40 3.94
N GLU A 62 10.20 -5.50 3.18
CA GLU A 62 10.46 -6.67 2.33
C GLU A 62 10.57 -7.94 3.19
N ALA A 63 11.37 -7.91 4.26
CA ALA A 63 11.57 -9.06 5.15
C ALA A 63 10.26 -9.51 5.82
N LYS A 64 9.40 -8.57 6.23
CA LYS A 64 8.08 -8.82 6.82
C LYS A 64 7.20 -9.67 5.90
N TYR A 65 7.27 -9.45 4.59
CA TYR A 65 6.43 -10.16 3.63
C TYR A 65 7.13 -11.29 2.88
N ARG A 66 8.47 -11.34 2.86
CA ARG A 66 9.27 -12.31 2.08
C ARG A 66 8.90 -13.77 2.34
N ASN A 67 8.65 -14.10 3.61
CA ASN A 67 8.29 -15.45 4.05
C ASN A 67 6.79 -15.59 4.38
N SER A 68 6.00 -14.55 4.08
CA SER A 68 4.57 -14.53 4.35
C SER A 68 3.80 -15.14 3.18
N ASN A 69 2.68 -15.80 3.48
CA ASN A 69 1.67 -16.17 2.48
C ASN A 69 1.04 -14.94 1.80
N GLU A 70 1.31 -13.74 2.32
CA GLU A 70 0.86 -12.48 1.77
C GLU A 70 1.85 -11.84 0.78
N LEU A 71 3.03 -12.43 0.52
CA LEU A 71 4.03 -11.88 -0.40
C LEU A 71 3.44 -11.50 -1.77
N THR A 72 2.64 -12.40 -2.34
CA THR A 72 2.01 -12.17 -3.65
C THR A 72 1.06 -10.98 -3.61
N LYS A 73 0.26 -10.86 -2.55
CA LYS A 73 -0.67 -9.73 -2.37
C LYS A 73 0.07 -8.43 -2.10
N PHE A 74 1.11 -8.47 -1.28
CA PHE A 74 1.98 -7.33 -1.00
C PHE A 74 2.62 -6.81 -2.28
N LYS A 75 3.23 -7.68 -3.10
CA LYS A 75 3.81 -7.28 -4.40
C LYS A 75 2.77 -6.69 -5.36
N GLN A 76 1.58 -7.28 -5.44
CA GLN A 76 0.49 -6.75 -6.27
C GLN A 76 0.05 -5.35 -5.80
N GLN A 77 -0.05 -5.16 -4.49
CA GLN A 77 -0.43 -3.87 -3.92
C GLN A 77 0.69 -2.84 -4.10
N VAL A 78 1.95 -3.21 -3.91
CA VAL A 78 3.11 -2.33 -4.18
C VAL A 78 3.11 -1.89 -5.63
N ASP A 79 2.93 -2.80 -6.59
CA ASP A 79 2.90 -2.48 -8.03
C ASP A 79 1.73 -1.55 -8.37
N LYS A 80 0.56 -1.77 -7.76
CA LYS A 80 -0.60 -0.89 -7.91
C LYS A 80 -0.30 0.52 -7.37
N GLU A 81 0.12 0.62 -6.11
CA GLU A 81 0.43 1.90 -5.44
C GLU A 81 1.57 2.64 -6.16
N TYR A 82 2.56 1.92 -6.68
CA TYR A 82 3.64 2.49 -7.48
C TYR A 82 3.10 3.07 -8.79
N LYS A 83 2.26 2.35 -9.53
CA LYS A 83 1.67 2.85 -10.78
C LYS A 83 0.75 4.05 -10.56
N GLU A 84 0.02 4.07 -9.45
CA GLU A 84 -0.94 5.13 -9.11
C GLU A 84 -0.23 6.38 -8.56
N ASN A 85 0.72 6.24 -7.64
CA ASN A 85 1.31 7.37 -6.92
C ASN A 85 2.66 7.84 -7.48
N CYS A 86 3.45 6.95 -8.11
CA CYS A 86 4.79 7.30 -8.60
C CYS A 86 4.76 8.14 -9.89
N LYS A 87 3.70 8.02 -10.70
CA LYS A 87 3.51 8.86 -11.90
C LYS A 87 3.38 10.34 -11.59
N THR A 88 2.97 10.70 -10.37
CA THR A 88 2.81 12.08 -9.91
C THR A 88 4.10 12.74 -9.44
N ALA A 89 5.19 11.98 -9.22
CA ALA A 89 6.49 12.51 -8.80
C ALA A 89 7.39 12.98 -9.97
N LEU A 90 6.98 12.74 -11.22
CA LEU A 90 7.68 13.13 -12.46
C LEU A 90 7.03 14.34 -13.17
N LYS A 91 6.37 15.23 -12.42
CA LYS A 91 5.81 16.48 -12.94
C LYS A 91 6.55 17.70 -12.43
#